data_AF-A0A5B7BAN3-F1
#
_entry.id   AF-A0A5B7BAN3-F1
#
_cell.length_a   1.000
_cell.length_b   1.000
_cell.length_c   1.000
_cell.angle_alpha   90.00
_cell.angle_beta   90.00
_cell.angle_gamma   90.00
#
_symmetry.space_group_name_H-M   'P 1'
#
loop_
_entity.id
_entity.type
_entity.pdbx_description
1 polymer ?
#
loop_
_entity_poly.entity_id
_entity_poly.type
_entity_poly.pdbx_seq_one_letter_code
_entity_poly.pdbx_strand_id
1 'polypeptide(L)'
;MVPSDLGIPNKKGHTALSFAAATGNVQIAKLMVGTNSQLPSIKGPEAKSPLYLAAFSGQSDMAEYLFNLSQPQFKSWNREDQIELLNTCIRSGLYGLALKIVQDHEELVATTEDCETPLHVLA
;
A
#
# COMPACT_ATOMS: atom_id res chain seq x y z
N MET A 1 -16.74 -19.69 -5.87
CA MET A 1 -16.49 -18.37 -5.27
C MET A 1 -16.74 -17.36 -6.36
N VAL A 2 -17.77 -16.53 -6.24
CA VAL A 2 -18.00 -15.47 -7.25
C VAL A 2 -17.07 -14.30 -6.96
N PRO A 3 -16.59 -13.55 -7.98
CA PRO A 3 -15.65 -12.42 -7.79
C PRO A 3 -16.10 -11.41 -6.73
N SER A 4 -17.42 -11.24 -6.58
CA SER A 4 -18.07 -10.37 -5.60
C SER A 4 -17.77 -10.78 -4.15
N ASP A 5 -17.68 -12.09 -3.86
CA ASP A 5 -17.52 -12.60 -2.50
C ASP A 5 -16.18 -12.19 -1.88
N LEU A 6 -15.14 -12.06 -2.71
CA LEU A 6 -13.80 -11.67 -2.26
C LEU A 6 -13.74 -10.22 -1.75
N GLY A 7 -14.67 -9.38 -2.21
CA GLY A 7 -14.75 -7.98 -1.83
C GLY A 7 -15.52 -7.76 -0.53
N ILE A 8 -16.14 -8.80 0.04
CA ILE A 8 -16.97 -8.68 1.24
C ILE A 8 -16.05 -8.46 2.46
N PRO A 9 -16.15 -7.33 3.16
CA PRO A 9 -15.40 -7.10 4.38
C PRO A 9 -15.97 -7.88 5.55
N ASN A 10 -15.12 -8.24 6.51
CA ASN A 10 -15.56 -8.79 7.79
C ASN A 10 -16.20 -7.70 8.68
N LYS A 11 -16.63 -8.07 9.90
CA LYS A 11 -17.26 -7.14 10.86
C LYS A 11 -16.38 -5.94 11.27
N LYS A 12 -15.07 -6.00 11.02
CA LYS A 12 -14.12 -4.92 11.28
C LYS A 12 -13.75 -4.15 10.00
N GLY A 13 -14.36 -4.44 8.85
CA GLY A 13 -14.05 -3.78 7.59
C GLY A 13 -12.91 -4.41 6.78
N HIS A 14 -12.26 -5.49 7.25
CA HIS A 14 -11.12 -6.09 6.52
C HIS A 14 -11.60 -7.07 5.45
N THR A 15 -11.03 -6.99 4.25
CA THR A 15 -11.23 -7.98 3.19
C THR A 15 -10.21 -9.12 3.32
N ALA A 16 -10.43 -10.22 2.59
CA ALA A 16 -9.44 -11.30 2.49
C ALA A 16 -8.07 -10.79 1.98
N LEU A 17 -8.07 -9.83 1.06
CA LEU A 17 -6.84 -9.21 0.56
C LEU A 17 -6.14 -8.38 1.63
N SER A 18 -6.86 -7.70 2.53
CA SER A 18 -6.25 -6.99 3.67
C SER A 18 -5.42 -7.93 4.57
N PHE A 19 -5.90 -9.15 4.80
CA PHE A 19 -5.17 -10.15 5.57
C PHE A 19 -3.97 -10.73 4.81
N ALA A 20 -4.14 -11.03 3.52
CA ALA A 20 -3.02 -11.46 2.70
C ALA A 20 -1.91 -10.40 2.63
N ALA A 21 -2.31 -9.12 2.54
CA ALA A 21 -1.39 -8.00 2.54
C ALA A 21 -0.56 -7.90 3.82
N ALA A 22 -1.22 -7.93 4.99
CA ALA A 22 -0.55 -7.86 6.28
C ALA A 22 0.37 -9.08 6.57
N THR A 23 0.05 -10.24 5.99
CA THR A 23 0.84 -11.48 6.15
C THR A 23 1.90 -11.70 5.07
N GLY A 24 1.94 -10.85 4.03
CA GLY A 24 2.90 -10.96 2.93
C GLY A 24 2.65 -12.11 1.96
N ASN A 25 1.46 -12.72 1.94
CA ASN A 25 1.18 -13.86 1.07
C ASN A 25 0.88 -13.44 -0.38
N VAL A 26 1.93 -13.14 -1.14
CA VAL A 26 1.86 -12.61 -2.51
C VAL A 26 1.12 -13.57 -3.45
N GLN A 27 1.30 -14.87 -3.29
CA GLN A 27 0.68 -15.87 -4.17
C GLN A 27 -0.84 -15.89 -4.04
N ILE A 28 -1.35 -15.88 -2.80
CA ILE A 28 -2.80 -15.81 -2.57
C ILE A 28 -3.34 -14.45 -3.03
N ALA A 29 -2.61 -13.35 -2.80
CA ALA A 29 -3.00 -12.03 -3.30
C ALA A 29 -3.11 -12.00 -4.84
N LYS A 30 -2.16 -12.60 -5.57
CA LYS A 30 -2.22 -12.73 -7.04
C LYS A 30 -3.46 -13.49 -7.51
N LEU A 31 -3.79 -14.61 -6.87
CA LEU A 31 -5.00 -15.38 -7.19
C LEU A 31 -6.29 -14.58 -6.93
N MET A 32 -6.37 -13.87 -5.80
CA MET A 32 -7.53 -13.05 -5.47
C MET A 32 -7.70 -11.88 -6.44
N VAL A 33 -6.63 -11.14 -6.74
CA VAL A 33 -6.67 -10.01 -7.68
C VAL A 33 -6.96 -10.47 -9.11
N GLY A 34 -6.44 -11.62 -9.52
CA GLY A 34 -6.77 -12.23 -10.81
C GLY A 34 -8.25 -12.61 -10.93
N THR A 35 -8.91 -12.88 -9.80
CA THR A 35 -10.36 -13.16 -9.75
C THR A 35 -11.19 -11.86 -9.69
N ASN A 36 -10.71 -10.85 -8.95
CA ASN A 36 -11.36 -9.55 -8.83
C ASN A 36 -10.30 -8.44 -8.76
N SER A 37 -10.14 -7.72 -9.85
CA SER A 37 -9.13 -6.66 -10.01
C SER A 37 -9.42 -5.41 -9.18
N GLN A 38 -10.64 -5.26 -8.65
CA GLN A 38 -11.01 -4.13 -7.80
C GLN A 38 -10.60 -4.32 -6.34
N LEU A 39 -10.22 -5.53 -5.91
CA LEU A 39 -9.89 -5.80 -4.50
C LEU A 39 -8.79 -4.89 -3.90
N PRO A 40 -7.69 -4.56 -4.61
CA PRO A 40 -6.66 -3.68 -4.07
C PRO A 40 -7.17 -2.27 -3.72
N SER A 41 -8.26 -1.83 -4.36
CA SER A 41 -8.87 -0.52 -4.12
C SER A 41 -9.80 -0.50 -2.90
N ILE A 42 -10.22 -1.66 -2.39
CA ILE A 42 -11.17 -1.74 -1.27
C ILE A 42 -10.44 -1.44 0.03
N LYS A 43 -10.69 -0.25 0.57
CA LYS A 43 -10.14 0.20 1.84
C LYS A 43 -10.85 -0.49 3.01
N GLY A 44 -10.06 -0.87 4.01
CA GLY A 44 -10.53 -1.47 5.25
C GLY A 44 -10.87 -0.42 6.33
N PRO A 45 -10.83 -0.80 7.61
CA PRO A 45 -11.03 0.16 8.70
C PRO A 45 -10.04 1.33 8.62
N GLU A 46 -10.46 2.49 9.12
CA GLU A 46 -9.69 3.75 9.07
C GLU A 46 -9.26 4.16 7.66
N ALA A 47 -10.02 3.73 6.64
CA ALA A 47 -9.73 3.97 5.23
C ALA A 47 -8.35 3.45 4.77
N LYS A 48 -7.77 2.47 5.48
CA LYS A 48 -6.46 1.90 5.12
C LYS A 48 -6.57 0.93 3.96
N SER A 49 -5.73 1.14 2.93
CA SER A 49 -5.66 0.25 1.78
C SER A 49 -4.90 -1.05 2.12
N PRO A 50 -5.10 -2.14 1.36
CA PRO A 50 -4.26 -3.32 1.44
C PRO A 50 -2.77 -2.98 1.26
N LEU A 51 -2.44 -2.04 0.37
CA LEU A 51 -1.07 -1.55 0.18
C LEU A 51 -0.49 -0.94 1.48
N TYR A 52 -1.26 -0.08 2.15
CA TYR A 52 -0.85 0.49 3.43
C TYR A 52 -0.57 -0.62 4.46
N LEU A 53 -1.44 -1.62 4.56
CA LEU A 53 -1.24 -2.73 5.51
C LEU A 53 0.02 -3.54 5.20
N ALA A 54 0.29 -3.83 3.92
CA ALA A 54 1.54 -4.48 3.53
C ALA A 54 2.77 -3.65 3.90
N ALA A 55 2.72 -2.34 3.65
CA ALA A 55 3.81 -1.43 3.99
C ALA A 55 4.02 -1.32 5.52
N PHE A 56 2.94 -1.16 6.26
CA PHE A 56 2.94 -1.09 7.72
C PHE A 56 3.45 -2.37 8.37
N SER A 57 3.13 -3.53 7.79
CA SER A 57 3.62 -4.83 8.24
C SER A 57 5.01 -5.20 7.70
N GLY A 58 5.70 -4.29 7.00
CA GLY A 58 7.05 -4.51 6.48
C GLY A 58 7.15 -5.60 5.39
N GLN A 59 6.04 -5.89 4.71
CA GLN A 59 5.97 -6.96 3.72
C GLN A 59 6.42 -6.43 2.34
N SER A 60 7.73 -6.33 2.12
CA SER A 60 8.34 -5.69 0.94
C SER A 60 7.76 -6.16 -0.40
N ASP A 61 7.83 -7.46 -0.69
CA ASP A 61 7.38 -8.02 -1.97
C ASP A 61 5.88 -7.81 -2.21
N MET A 62 5.10 -7.86 -1.12
CA MET A 62 3.66 -7.63 -1.17
C MET A 62 3.33 -6.16 -1.39
N ALA A 63 4.02 -5.26 -0.68
CA ALA A 63 3.85 -3.83 -0.83
C ALA A 63 4.22 -3.39 -2.25
N GLU A 64 5.32 -3.92 -2.80
CA GLU A 64 5.71 -3.65 -4.18
C GLU A 64 4.69 -4.18 -5.18
N TYR A 65 4.20 -5.41 -5.00
CA TYR A 65 3.15 -5.98 -5.84
C TYR A 65 1.88 -5.12 -5.84
N LEU A 66 1.38 -4.73 -4.65
CA LEU A 66 0.18 -3.91 -4.52
C LEU A 66 0.39 -2.47 -5.01
N PHE A 67 1.59 -1.92 -4.86
CA PHE A 67 1.93 -0.60 -5.39
C PHE A 67 1.93 -0.60 -6.91
N ASN A 68 2.52 -1.61 -7.56
CA ASN A 68 2.50 -1.73 -9.02
C ASN A 68 1.07 -1.82 -9.59
N LEU A 69 0.14 -2.44 -8.85
CA LEU A 69 -1.29 -2.44 -9.21
C LEU A 69 -1.98 -1.10 -8.96
N SER A 70 -1.44 -0.29 -8.05
CA SER A 70 -2.03 0.98 -7.60
C SER A 70 -1.38 2.20 -8.25
N GLN A 71 -0.23 2.05 -8.91
CA GLN A 71 0.53 3.13 -9.52
C GLN A 71 -0.30 4.03 -10.45
N PRO A 72 -1.13 3.49 -11.37
CA PRO A 72 -1.90 4.34 -12.29
C PRO A 72 -2.81 5.35 -11.58
N GLN A 73 -3.34 4.98 -10.42
CA GLN A 73 -4.23 5.80 -9.62
C GLN A 73 -3.52 6.51 -8.46
N PHE A 74 -2.24 6.21 -8.18
CA PHE A 74 -1.55 6.73 -7.01
C PHE A 74 -1.51 8.27 -7.01
N LYS A 75 -1.27 8.93 -8.16
CA LYS A 75 -1.31 10.41 -8.27
C LYS A 75 -2.65 11.02 -7.88
N SER A 76 -3.74 10.26 -8.04
CA SER A 76 -5.10 10.73 -7.71
C SER A 76 -5.49 10.49 -6.25
N TRP A 77 -4.65 9.79 -5.49
CA TRP A 77 -4.86 9.65 -4.05
C TRP A 77 -4.76 11.02 -3.37
N ASN A 78 -5.38 11.15 -2.21
CA ASN A 78 -5.22 12.36 -1.43
C ASN A 78 -3.74 12.45 -0.95
N ARG A 79 -3.28 13.69 -0.73
CA ARG A 79 -1.88 13.95 -0.38
C ARG A 79 -1.49 13.32 0.97
N GLU A 80 -2.41 13.29 1.92
CA GLU A 80 -2.19 12.72 3.26
C GLU A 80 -1.90 11.22 3.18
N ASP A 81 -2.70 10.44 2.44
CA ASP A 81 -2.54 9.01 2.20
C ASP A 81 -1.20 8.71 1.49
N GLN A 82 -0.79 9.56 0.55
CA GLN A 82 0.49 9.41 -0.18
C GLN A 82 1.67 9.62 0.77
N ILE A 83 1.65 10.70 1.57
CA ILE A 83 2.68 11.00 2.57
C ILE A 83 2.71 9.91 3.65
N GLU A 84 1.53 9.48 4.12
CA GLU A 84 1.42 8.44 5.13
C GLU A 84 2.00 7.11 4.63
N LEU A 85 1.71 6.71 3.40
CA LEU A 85 2.29 5.52 2.80
C LEU A 85 3.81 5.64 2.71
N LEU A 86 4.33 6.78 2.26
CA LEU A 86 5.77 7.02 2.14
C LEU A 86 6.46 6.94 3.52
N ASN A 87 5.94 7.65 4.52
CA ASN A 87 6.45 7.61 5.88
C ASN A 87 6.39 6.20 6.47
N THR A 88 5.33 5.46 6.18
CA THR A 88 5.18 4.06 6.60
C THR A 88 6.24 3.19 5.95
N CYS A 89 6.52 3.35 4.65
CA CYS A 89 7.58 2.62 3.97
C CYS A 89 8.95 2.87 4.63
N ILE A 90 9.26 4.13 4.94
CA ILE A 90 10.52 4.50 5.61
C ILE A 90 10.61 3.88 7.00
N ARG A 91 9.56 4.04 7.83
CA ARG A 91 9.51 3.50 9.20
C ARG A 91 9.60 1.97 9.24
N SER A 92 9.07 1.29 8.23
CA SER A 92 9.09 -0.16 8.11
C SER A 92 10.35 -0.70 7.37
N GLY A 93 11.27 0.17 6.96
CA GLY A 93 12.50 -0.23 6.25
C GLY A 93 12.30 -0.64 4.79
N LEU A 94 11.16 -0.30 4.18
CA LEU A 94 10.83 -0.56 2.78
C LEU A 94 11.45 0.48 1.85
N TYR A 95 12.76 0.68 1.95
CA TYR A 95 13.48 1.76 1.28
C TYR A 95 13.40 1.67 -0.25
N GLY A 96 13.39 0.46 -0.83
CA GLY A 96 13.23 0.30 -2.28
C GLY A 96 11.88 0.84 -2.79
N LEU A 97 10.79 0.57 -2.06
CA LEU A 97 9.47 1.10 -2.39
C LEU A 97 9.38 2.60 -2.11
N ALA A 98 9.96 3.07 -1.00
CA ALA A 98 10.01 4.50 -0.68
C ALA A 98 10.76 5.30 -1.75
N LEU A 99 11.92 4.81 -2.21
CA LEU A 99 12.69 5.39 -3.30
C LEU A 99 11.86 5.45 -4.59
N LYS A 100 11.15 4.38 -4.94
CA LYS A 100 10.30 4.32 -6.12
C LYS A 100 9.17 5.36 -6.07
N ILE A 101 8.51 5.49 -4.92
CA ILE A 101 7.48 6.52 -4.71
C ILE A 101 8.06 7.91 -4.90
N VAL A 102 9.23 8.20 -4.32
CA VAL A 102 9.88 9.52 -4.44
C VAL A 102 10.33 9.82 -5.86
N GLN A 103 10.86 8.84 -6.59
CA GLN A 103 11.28 9.00 -7.98
C GLN A 103 10.10 9.30 -8.92
N ASP A 104 8.96 8.65 -8.70
CA ASP A 104 7.76 8.87 -9.51
C ASP A 104 6.96 10.13 -9.09
N HIS A 105 7.21 10.64 -7.88
CA HIS A 105 6.46 11.71 -7.19
C HIS A 105 7.37 12.64 -6.36
N GLU A 106 8.30 13.34 -7.02
CA GLU A 106 9.26 14.24 -6.36
C GLU A 106 8.59 15.33 -5.49
N GLU A 107 7.33 15.68 -5.79
CA GLU A 107 6.53 16.64 -5.02
C GLU A 107 6.26 16.23 -3.56
N LEU A 108 6.38 14.93 -3.23
CA LEU A 108 6.13 14.41 -1.88
C LEU A 108 7.31 14.63 -0.93
N VAL A 109 8.49 14.94 -1.46
CA VAL A 109 9.75 15.09 -0.70
C VAL A 109 9.74 16.32 0.21
N ALA A 110 9.03 17.38 -0.18
CA ALA A 110 9.05 18.67 0.51
C ALA A 110 8.09 18.75 1.73
N THR A 111 7.25 17.74 1.95
CA THR A 111 6.12 17.80 2.91
C THR A 111 6.20 16.86 4.09
N THR A 112 7.31 16.16 4.28
CA THR A 112 7.54 15.42 5.52
C THR A 112 7.96 16.43 6.59
N GLU A 113 7.02 16.86 7.44
CA GLU A 113 7.24 17.85 8.49
C GLU A 113 8.08 17.31 9.67
N ASP A 114 8.31 15.99 9.75
CA ASP A 114 9.22 15.40 10.72
C ASP A 114 10.67 15.49 10.25
N CYS A 115 11.57 15.83 11.17
CA CYS A 115 12.96 16.31 11.02
C CYS A 115 13.97 15.52 10.16
N GLU A 116 13.54 14.55 9.35
CA GLU A 116 14.36 13.88 8.35
C GLU A 116 13.55 13.76 7.06
N THR A 117 13.85 14.57 6.05
CA THR A 117 13.21 14.35 4.74
C THR A 117 13.53 12.93 4.26
N PRO A 118 12.65 12.28 3.48
CA PRO A 118 12.88 10.95 2.92
C PRO A 118 14.27 10.80 2.28
N LEU A 119 14.79 11.86 1.67
CA LEU A 119 16.14 11.90 1.12
C LEU A 119 17.25 11.71 2.17
N HIS A 120 17.12 12.26 3.38
CA HIS A 120 18.11 12.06 4.44
C HIS A 120 18.12 10.62 4.96
N VAL A 121 16.96 9.96 5.02
CA VAL A 121 16.86 8.56 5.48
C VAL A 121 17.28 7.55 4.38
N LEU A 122 17.17 7.95 3.11
CA LEU A 122 17.45 7.10 1.95
C LEU A 122 18.86 7.32 1.33
N ALA A 123 19.64 8.29 1.83
CA ALA A 123 21.01 8.58 1.39
C ALA A 123 22.06 7.75 2.16
#